data_AF-D0NJX0-F1
#
_entry.id   AF-D0NJX0-F1
#
_cell.length_a   1.000
_cell.length_b   1.000
_cell.length_c   1.000
_cell.angle_alpha   90.00
_cell.angle_beta   90.00
_cell.angle_gamma   90.00
#
_symmetry.space_group_name_H-M   'P 1'
#
loop_
_entity.id
_entity.type
_entity.pdbx_description
1 polymer ?
#
loop_
_entity_poly.entity_id
_entity_poly.type
_entity_poly.pdbx_seq_one_letter_code
_entity_poly.pdbx_strand_id
1 'polypeptide(L)'
;MKGPVKKAENARFMADLFIAALRSEDPMLNPIEGCWNSLKAKMRHFMMERKHEFLVRGEYDSFTAHRLQLMKDAVEACKNVITRRLIWRYERHCLRHCFAAEKGFDMELGA
;
A
#
# COMPACT_ATOMS: atom_id res chain seq x y z
N MET A 1 23.93 -27.77 -23.81
CA MET A 1 23.47 -27.46 -22.43
C MET A 1 22.85 -26.06 -22.41
N LYS A 2 21.52 -25.93 -22.34
CA LYS A 2 20.83 -24.63 -22.15
C LYS A 2 20.19 -24.63 -20.75
N GLY A 3 21.00 -24.30 -19.74
CA GLY A 3 20.52 -24.08 -18.37
C GLY A 3 19.79 -22.73 -18.22
N PRO A 4 19.13 -22.47 -17.07
CA PRO A 4 18.08 -21.47 -16.88
C PRO A 4 18.57 -20.02 -16.76
N VAL A 5 19.62 -19.65 -17.50
CA VAL A 5 20.24 -18.31 -17.49
C VAL A 5 19.20 -17.21 -17.73
N LYS A 6 18.28 -17.42 -18.68
CA LYS A 6 17.15 -16.50 -18.95
C LYS A 6 16.18 -16.32 -17.78
N LYS A 7 16.00 -17.34 -16.92
CA LYS A 7 15.09 -17.26 -15.76
C LYS A 7 15.72 -16.45 -14.62
N ALA A 8 17.01 -16.65 -14.38
CA ALA A 8 17.76 -15.92 -13.36
C ALA A 8 17.99 -14.44 -13.76
N GLU A 9 18.27 -14.18 -15.03
CA GLU A 9 18.37 -12.81 -15.57
C GLU A 9 17.03 -12.08 -15.55
N ASN A 10 15.93 -12.73 -15.95
CA ASN A 10 14.60 -12.14 -15.79
C ASN A 10 14.24 -11.90 -14.32
N ALA A 11 14.61 -12.80 -13.41
CA ALA A 11 14.35 -12.60 -11.98
C ALA A 11 15.16 -11.42 -11.42
N ARG A 12 16.42 -11.25 -11.85
CA ARG A 12 17.25 -10.08 -11.49
C ARG A 12 16.68 -8.79 -12.05
N PHE A 13 16.33 -8.75 -13.33
CA PHE A 13 15.70 -7.59 -13.95
C PHE A 13 14.40 -7.19 -13.25
N MET A 14 13.55 -8.16 -12.92
CA MET A 14 12.30 -7.92 -12.17
C MET A 14 12.56 -7.45 -10.74
N ALA A 15 13.60 -7.97 -10.08
CA ALA A 15 14.00 -7.52 -8.75
C ALA A 15 14.56 -6.09 -8.77
N ASP A 16 15.39 -5.75 -9.76
CA ASP A 16 15.95 -4.41 -9.93
C ASP A 16 14.86 -3.39 -10.27
N LEU A 17 13.90 -3.76 -11.13
CA LEU A 17 12.71 -2.97 -11.43
C LEU A 17 11.82 -2.78 -10.20
N PHE A 18 11.64 -3.81 -9.38
CA PHE A 18 10.89 -3.74 -8.12
C PHE A 18 11.58 -2.83 -7.10
N ILE A 19 12.90 -2.91 -6.96
CA ILE A 19 13.68 -2.03 -6.09
C ILE A 19 13.63 -0.58 -6.60
N ALA A 20 13.69 -0.37 -7.91
CA ALA A 20 13.54 0.96 -8.51
C ALA A 20 12.14 1.54 -8.27
N ALA A 21 11.08 0.72 -8.39
CA ALA A 21 9.70 1.10 -8.10
C ALA A 21 9.46 1.40 -6.62
N LEU A 22 10.10 0.66 -5.70
CA LEU A 22 10.08 0.98 -4.26
C LEU A 22 10.82 2.29 -3.92
N ARG A 23 11.77 2.70 -4.77
CA ARG A 23 12.56 3.93 -4.63
C ARG A 23 11.99 5.11 -5.42
N SER A 24 11.04 4.88 -6.32
CA SER A 24 10.40 5.96 -7.04
C SER A 24 9.47 6.70 -6.09
N GLU A 25 9.56 8.03 -6.06
CA GLU A 25 8.57 8.88 -5.38
C GLU A 25 7.18 8.82 -6.04
N ASP A 26 7.02 8.03 -7.10
CA ASP A 26 5.75 7.82 -7.77
C ASP A 26 4.90 6.78 -7.01
N PRO A 27 3.81 7.21 -6.32
CA PRO A 27 2.96 6.32 -5.56
C PRO A 27 2.27 5.26 -6.43
N MET A 28 2.25 5.39 -7.75
CA MET A 28 1.66 4.40 -8.67
C MET A 28 2.49 3.11 -8.80
N LEU A 29 3.79 3.18 -8.58
CA LEU A 29 4.69 2.04 -8.73
C LEU A 29 5.00 1.34 -7.41
N ASN A 30 4.49 1.85 -6.29
CA ASN A 30 4.71 1.27 -4.98
C ASN A 30 3.49 0.45 -4.50
N PRO A 31 3.58 -0.90 -4.45
CA PRO A 31 2.47 -1.72 -3.96
C PRO A 31 2.15 -1.48 -2.48
N ILE A 32 3.09 -0.93 -1.70
CA ILE A 32 2.86 -0.53 -0.30
C ILE A 32 1.86 0.63 -0.25
N GLU A 33 1.93 1.61 -1.15
CA GLU A 33 0.98 2.73 -1.21
C GLU A 33 -0.44 2.23 -1.52
N GLY A 34 -0.57 1.26 -2.42
CA GLY A 34 -1.84 0.60 -2.69
C GLY A 34 -2.42 -0.10 -1.45
N CYS A 35 -1.59 -0.84 -0.73
CA CYS A 35 -1.98 -1.49 0.53
C CYS A 35 -2.35 -0.47 1.61
N TRP A 36 -1.60 0.63 1.70
CA TRP A 36 -1.84 1.73 2.64
C TRP A 36 -3.15 2.46 2.34
N ASN A 37 -3.48 2.69 1.06
CA ASN A 37 -4.77 3.25 0.65
C ASN A 37 -5.94 2.35 1.05
N SER A 38 -5.80 1.03 0.89
CA SER A 38 -6.80 0.06 1.36
C SER A 38 -6.98 0.08 2.88
N LEU A 39 -5.88 0.17 3.63
CA LEU A 39 -5.91 0.30 5.09
C LEU A 39 -6.56 1.62 5.53
N LYS A 40 -6.15 2.75 4.94
CA LYS A 40 -6.76 4.06 5.20
C LYS A 40 -8.26 4.06 4.95
N ALA A 41 -8.73 3.45 3.87
CA ALA A 41 -10.16 3.35 3.57
C ALA A 41 -10.92 2.55 4.65
N LYS A 42 -10.38 1.41 5.09
CA LYS A 42 -10.98 0.61 6.16
C LYS A 42 -10.96 1.32 7.51
N MET A 43 -9.85 1.96 7.85
CA MET A 43 -9.72 2.79 9.05
C MET A 43 -10.70 3.97 9.05
N ARG A 44 -10.91 4.64 7.92
CA ARG A 44 -11.89 5.74 7.81
C ARG A 44 -13.29 5.28 8.21
N HIS A 45 -13.72 4.11 7.74
CA HIS A 45 -15.01 3.54 8.12
C HIS A 45 -15.09 3.24 9.62
N PHE A 46 -14.06 2.59 10.16
CA PHE A 46 -13.96 2.27 11.59
C PHE A 46 -13.99 3.52 12.46
N MET A 47 -13.28 4.58 12.06
CA MET A 47 -13.25 5.86 12.78
C MET A 47 -14.56 6.65 12.65
N MET A 48 -15.29 6.54 11.52
CA MET A 48 -16.57 7.21 11.36
C MET A 48 -17.62 6.75 12.38
N GLU A 49 -17.65 5.45 12.68
CA GLU A 49 -18.53 4.87 13.70
C GLU A 49 -18.20 5.40 15.11
N ARG A 50 -16.93 5.77 15.33
CA ARG A 50 -16.37 6.18 16.62
C ARG A 50 -16.02 7.67 16.68
N LYS A 51 -16.58 8.49 15.78
CA LYS A 51 -16.21 9.92 15.63
C LYS A 51 -16.30 10.75 16.91
N HIS A 52 -17.22 10.38 17.82
CA HIS A 52 -17.42 11.07 19.09
C HIS A 52 -16.27 10.84 20.08
N GLU A 53 -15.60 9.67 20.02
CA GLU A 53 -14.46 9.34 20.87
C GLU A 53 -13.25 10.25 20.60
N PHE A 54 -13.11 10.76 19.37
CA PHE A 54 -12.06 11.71 19.00
C PHE A 54 -12.23 13.11 19.61
N LEU A 55 -13.41 13.41 20.17
CA LEU A 55 -13.74 14.69 20.78
C LEU A 55 -13.64 14.66 22.31
N VAL A 56 -13.34 13.52 22.90
CA VAL A 56 -13.15 13.38 24.35
C VAL A 56 -11.68 13.14 24.67
N ARG A 57 -11.23 13.63 25.83
CA ARG A 57 -9.87 13.35 26.33
C ARG A 57 -9.76 11.95 26.94
N GLY A 58 -10.85 11.46 27.53
CA GLY A 58 -10.84 10.23 28.33
C GLY A 58 -9.85 10.34 29.49
N GLU A 59 -9.15 9.24 29.75
CA GLU A 59 -8.16 9.08 30.82
C GLU A 59 -6.76 9.59 30.45
N TYR A 60 -6.56 10.10 29.23
CA TYR A 60 -5.25 10.50 28.73
C TYR A 60 -4.86 11.93 29.14
N ASP A 61 -3.55 12.20 29.19
CA ASP A 61 -3.01 13.51 29.54
C ASP A 61 -3.36 14.62 28.53
N SER A 62 -3.65 14.25 27.28
CA SER A 62 -4.04 15.19 26.24
C SER A 62 -4.99 14.56 25.22
N PHE A 63 -5.76 15.41 24.51
CA PHE A 63 -6.57 14.97 23.37
C PHE A 63 -5.72 14.30 22.29
N THR A 64 -4.50 14.78 22.05
CA THR A 64 -3.57 14.19 21.08
C THR A 64 -3.19 12.76 21.46
N ALA A 65 -2.92 12.51 22.75
CA ALA A 65 -2.59 11.17 23.24
C ALA A 65 -3.76 10.20 23.07
N HIS A 66 -4.98 10.63 23.43
CA HIS A 66 -6.16 9.80 23.22
C HIS A 66 -6.40 9.50 21.74
N ARG A 67 -6.39 10.53 20.88
CA ARG A 67 -6.56 10.36 19.42
C ARG A 67 -5.51 9.45 18.79
N LEU A 68 -4.26 9.54 19.25
CA LEU A 68 -3.20 8.62 18.80
C LEU A 68 -3.52 7.18 19.19
N GLN A 69 -4.04 6.94 20.39
CA GLN A 69 -4.45 5.60 20.79
C GLN A 69 -5.63 5.09 19.94
N LEU A 70 -6.66 5.92 19.71
CA LEU A 70 -7.79 5.55 18.83
C LEU A 70 -7.29 5.18 17.41
N MET A 71 -6.28 5.89 16.90
CA MET A 71 -5.64 5.56 15.62
C MET A 71 -4.87 4.23 15.65
N LYS A 72 -4.16 3.92 16.74
CA LYS A 72 -3.50 2.62 16.92
C LYS A 72 -4.52 1.47 16.95
N ASP A 73 -5.61 1.64 17.69
CA ASP A 73 -6.69 0.66 17.76
C ASP A 73 -7.34 0.46 16.39
N ALA A 74 -7.52 1.55 15.62
CA ALA A 74 -8.03 1.47 14.25
C ALA A 74 -7.09 0.69 13.32
N VAL A 75 -5.77 0.89 13.42
CA VAL A 75 -4.80 0.09 12.66
C VAL A 75 -4.90 -1.38 13.07
N GLU A 76 -4.93 -1.68 14.37
CA GLU A 76 -4.97 -3.06 14.86
C GLU A 76 -6.25 -3.79 14.40
N ALA A 77 -7.40 -3.11 14.44
CA ALA A 77 -8.67 -3.65 13.97
C ALA A 77 -8.72 -3.85 12.45
N CYS A 78 -8.01 -2.99 11.69
CA CYS A 78 -8.16 -2.93 10.22
C CYS A 78 -6.99 -3.57 9.44
N LYS A 79 -5.84 -3.86 10.07
CA LYS A 79 -4.63 -4.35 9.36
C LYS A 79 -4.86 -5.66 8.60
N ASN A 80 -5.85 -6.45 9.00
CA ASN A 80 -6.26 -7.69 8.32
C ASN A 80 -6.78 -7.47 6.88
N VAL A 81 -7.11 -6.24 6.49
CA VAL A 81 -7.44 -5.89 5.10
C VAL A 81 -6.23 -6.13 4.18
N ILE A 82 -5.01 -6.01 4.70
CA ILE A 82 -3.76 -6.28 3.98
C ILE A 82 -3.53 -7.79 3.95
N THR A 83 -4.18 -8.45 3.01
CA THR A 83 -4.00 -9.88 2.77
C THR A 83 -2.91 -10.14 1.73
N ARG A 84 -2.34 -11.35 1.73
CA ARG A 84 -1.40 -11.78 0.67
C ARG A 84 -1.99 -11.64 -0.74
N ARG A 85 -3.31 -11.88 -0.88
CA ARG A 85 -4.03 -11.70 -2.15
C ARG A 85 -4.10 -10.23 -2.57
N LEU A 86 -4.27 -9.30 -1.62
CA LEU A 86 -4.28 -7.87 -1.89
C LEU A 86 -2.89 -7.40 -2.33
N ILE A 87 -1.84 -7.81 -1.61
CA ILE A 87 -0.45 -7.50 -1.95
C ILE A 87 -0.15 -7.93 -3.39
N TRP A 88 -0.46 -9.19 -3.73
CA TRP A 88 -0.25 -9.71 -5.08
C TRP A 88 -1.02 -8.94 -6.16
N ARG A 89 -2.22 -8.44 -5.84
CA ARG A 89 -3.01 -7.61 -6.75
C ARG A 89 -2.30 -6.29 -7.05
N TYR A 90 -1.74 -5.64 -6.04
CA TYR A 90 -1.00 -4.38 -6.20
C TYR A 90 0.36 -4.59 -6.86
N GLU A 91 1.10 -5.64 -6.52
CA GLU A 91 2.34 -6.01 -7.22
C GLU A 91 2.09 -6.19 -8.73
N ARG A 92 1.02 -6.91 -9.08
CA ARG A 92 0.63 -7.09 -10.48
C ARG A 92 0.19 -5.79 -11.14
N HIS A 93 -0.47 -4.90 -10.41
CA HIS A 93 -0.87 -3.59 -10.90
C HIS A 93 0.37 -2.74 -11.22
N CYS A 94 1.30 -2.58 -10.27
CA CYS A 94 2.54 -1.84 -10.47
C CYS A 94 3.35 -2.41 -11.65
N LEU A 95 3.45 -3.74 -11.77
CA LEU A 95 4.12 -4.38 -12.92
C LEU A 95 3.48 -4.01 -14.27
N ARG A 96 2.14 -3.96 -14.34
CA ARG A 96 1.44 -3.53 -15.56
C ARG A 96 1.75 -2.08 -15.91
N HIS A 97 1.83 -1.21 -14.90
CA HIS A 97 2.18 0.19 -15.10
C HIS A 97 3.63 0.38 -15.55
N CYS A 98 4.59 -0.37 -14.98
CA CYS A 98 5.97 -0.39 -15.50
C CYS A 98 6.01 -0.79 -16.98
N PHE A 99 5.28 -1.85 -17.36
CA PHE A 99 5.23 -2.30 -18.74
C PHE A 99 4.57 -1.29 -19.68
N ALA A 100 3.51 -0.59 -19.23
CA ALA A 100 2.86 0.46 -20.01
C ALA A 100 3.79 1.65 -20.24
N ALA A 101 4.50 2.08 -19.18
CA ALA A 101 5.49 3.14 -19.25
C ALA A 101 6.65 2.80 -20.19
N GLU A 102 7.20 1.57 -20.12
CA GLU A 102 8.25 1.10 -21.04
C GLU A 102 7.82 1.11 -22.51
N LYS A 103 6.52 0.96 -22.78
CA LYS A 103 5.95 0.95 -24.13
C LYS A 103 5.50 2.33 -24.61
N GLY A 104 5.61 3.37 -23.78
CA GLY A 104 5.17 4.72 -24.10
C GLY A 104 3.65 4.84 -24.22
N PHE A 105 2.89 3.94 -23.58
CA PHE A 105 1.44 4.12 -23.50
C PHE A 105 1.11 5.20 -22.48
N ASP A 106 0.14 6.06 -22.82
CA ASP A 106 -0.40 7.03 -21.87
C ASP A 106 -0.95 6.29 -20.66
N MET A 107 -0.44 6.65 -19.48
CA MET A 107 -0.88 6.06 -18.22
C MET A 107 -2.08 6.86 -17.70
N GLU A 108 -3.27 6.28 -17.81
CA GLU A 108 -4.47 6.86 -17.21
C GLU A 108 -4.49 6.60 -15.69
N LEU A 109 -4.57 7.68 -14.92
CA LEU A 109 -4.92 7.64 -13.49
C LEU A 109 -6.39 7.24 -13.39
N GLY A 110 -6.69 6.20 -12.60
CA GLY A 110 -8.04 5.65 -12.48
C GLY A 110 -9.11 6.69 -12.16
N ALA A 111 -10.30 6.48 -12.75
CA ALA A 111 -11.54 7.22 -12.51
C ALA A 111 -12.03 7.16 -11.05
#